data_AF-A0A9P7NAP6-F1
#
_entry.id   AF-A0A9P7NAP6-F1
#
_cell.length_a   1.000
_cell.length_b   1.000
_cell.length_c   1.000
_cell.angle_alpha   90.00
_cell.angle_beta   90.00
_cell.angle_gamma   90.00
#
_symmetry.space_group_name_H-M   'P 1'
#
loop_
_entity.id
_entity.type
_entity.pdbx_description
1 polymer ?
#
loop_
_entity_poly.entity_id
_entity_poly.type
_entity_poly.pdbx_seq_one_letter_code
_entity_poly.pdbx_strand_id
1 'polypeptide(L)'
;MFIAIGRAAARRALLPNKTAAPGLRLTTRLVRDSAGQANAALAPASARTLILSARLLSPTKTAAADSTSTGGKAKKTTAATTKNKSTTTKKKPAAKKKAAAKKKRVVKKKVAKKPKKKPAAKKPKKKLTPEEKEKAKLKELKKLALLKGPALLPESAWLVHSTQSVKTGEGPVTARIKVAAESFAKLSEAEKERLKSIAEKNHTINKETRDKWVNAYPPEAIYMANLARRRLARKFNKSRVFLLHDDRQPRRAVPAYAMFIKSRYAQVKDDSATGPDAFRSMSEEWKSLSDSDKQSFKDESVKDLEKQQAQFQKIREKAKAYLVAHKLSPSQIRLR
;
A
#
# COMPACT_ATOMS: atom_id res chain seq x y z
N MET A 1 -25.92 -65.51 -55.84
CA MET A 1 -27.16 -65.94 -55.18
C MET A 1 -27.39 -65.05 -53.97
N PHE A 2 -28.49 -64.31 -53.96
CA PHE A 2 -28.91 -63.41 -52.87
C PHE A 2 -29.61 -64.18 -51.75
N ILE A 3 -29.63 -63.58 -50.55
CA ILE A 3 -30.71 -63.47 -49.53
C ILE A 3 -30.03 -63.40 -48.14
N ALA A 4 -30.35 -62.53 -47.17
CA ALA A 4 -31.15 -61.33 -47.09
C ALA A 4 -31.11 -60.76 -45.65
N ILE A 5 -31.34 -59.44 -45.54
CA ILE A 5 -32.16 -58.71 -44.55
C ILE A 5 -31.68 -58.53 -43.09
N GLY A 6 -31.70 -57.26 -42.68
CA GLY A 6 -31.97 -56.81 -41.29
C GLY A 6 -31.53 -55.37 -41.02
N ARG A 7 -32.01 -54.35 -41.74
CA ARG A 7 -33.05 -53.37 -41.31
C ARG A 7 -32.87 -52.72 -39.93
N ALA A 8 -32.54 -51.41 -39.91
CA ALA A 8 -33.24 -50.32 -39.19
C ALA A 8 -32.48 -48.99 -39.44
N ALA A 9 -32.91 -48.15 -40.39
CA ALA A 9 -33.80 -46.99 -40.21
C ALA A 9 -33.19 -45.86 -39.34
N ALA A 10 -32.59 -44.80 -39.94
CA ALA A 10 -33.21 -43.53 -40.40
C ALA A 10 -33.37 -42.51 -39.24
N ARG A 11 -33.00 -41.21 -39.28
CA ARG A 11 -32.83 -40.15 -40.32
C ARG A 11 -31.82 -39.10 -39.76
N ARG A 12 -30.83 -38.53 -40.49
CA ARG A 12 -30.83 -37.32 -41.38
C ARG A 12 -31.75 -36.17 -40.88
N ALA A 13 -31.38 -34.89 -40.86
CA ALA A 13 -30.54 -34.06 -41.74
C ALA A 13 -30.12 -32.74 -41.01
N LEU A 14 -28.87 -32.27 -41.11
CA LEU A 14 -28.34 -31.20 -41.99
C LEU A 14 -28.86 -29.75 -41.78
N LEU A 15 -27.89 -28.89 -41.48
CA LEU A 15 -27.77 -27.41 -41.65
C LEU A 15 -28.15 -26.94 -43.09
N PRO A 16 -28.24 -25.64 -43.50
CA PRO A 16 -27.42 -24.49 -43.06
C PRO A 16 -27.97 -23.03 -43.17
N ASN A 17 -27.17 -22.09 -42.64
CA ASN A 17 -26.94 -20.66 -42.92
C ASN A 17 -27.80 -19.90 -43.97
N LYS A 18 -28.21 -18.66 -43.64
CA LYS A 18 -27.84 -17.41 -44.37
C LYS A 18 -28.46 -16.10 -43.80
N THR A 19 -27.56 -15.17 -43.47
CA THR A 19 -27.52 -13.71 -43.80
C THR A 19 -28.63 -12.70 -43.41
N ALA A 20 -28.12 -11.59 -42.85
CA ALA A 20 -28.42 -10.17 -43.11
C ALA A 20 -29.55 -9.45 -42.33
N ALA A 21 -29.13 -8.47 -41.52
CA ALA A 21 -29.84 -7.26 -41.08
C ALA A 21 -29.98 -6.26 -42.28
N PRO A 22 -30.64 -5.06 -42.22
CA PRO A 22 -31.02 -4.24 -41.05
C PRO A 22 -32.40 -3.56 -41.11
N GLY A 23 -32.84 -2.90 -40.03
CA GLY A 23 -34.11 -2.15 -40.04
C GLY A 23 -34.42 -1.36 -38.77
N LEU A 24 -34.06 -0.08 -38.81
CA LEU A 24 -34.36 0.99 -37.87
C LEU A 24 -35.88 1.20 -37.70
N ARG A 25 -36.43 1.23 -36.46
CA ARG A 25 -37.67 1.97 -36.14
C ARG A 25 -37.68 2.46 -34.68
N LEU A 26 -37.46 3.77 -34.52
CA LEU A 26 -37.97 4.56 -33.41
C LEU A 26 -39.50 4.63 -33.54
N THR A 27 -40.22 4.34 -32.45
CA THR A 27 -41.61 4.80 -32.30
C THR A 27 -41.78 5.44 -30.93
N THR A 28 -42.13 6.72 -31.00
CA THR A 28 -42.67 7.54 -29.92
C THR A 28 -44.09 7.07 -29.60
N ARG A 29 -44.42 6.91 -28.31
CA ARG A 29 -45.80 6.95 -27.81
C ARG A 29 -45.85 7.73 -26.51
N LEU A 30 -46.31 8.97 -26.61
CA LEU A 30 -46.92 9.76 -25.54
C LEU A 30 -48.42 9.52 -25.60
N VAL A 31 -49.04 9.02 -24.53
CA VAL A 31 -50.48 9.17 -24.23
C VAL A 31 -50.70 9.16 -22.71
N ARG A 32 -51.16 10.32 -22.19
CA ARG A 32 -52.02 10.60 -21.01
C ARG A 32 -53.17 9.59 -20.89
N ASP A 33 -53.86 9.29 -19.79
CA ASP A 33 -54.11 9.91 -18.49
C ASP A 33 -54.87 8.88 -17.63
N SER A 34 -55.05 9.23 -16.35
CA SER A 34 -56.15 8.84 -15.44
C SER A 34 -55.87 7.81 -14.31
N ALA A 35 -55.74 8.41 -13.11
CA ALA A 35 -56.47 8.13 -11.87
C ALA A 35 -56.46 6.69 -11.29
N GLY A 36 -55.77 6.54 -10.16
CA GLY A 36 -55.86 5.37 -9.29
C GLY A 36 -55.07 5.54 -7.99
N GLN A 37 -55.75 6.13 -7.01
CA GLN A 37 -55.54 6.13 -5.54
C GLN A 37 -54.24 5.55 -4.93
N ALA A 38 -53.59 6.45 -4.18
CA ALA A 38 -53.02 6.29 -2.84
C ALA A 38 -52.67 4.87 -2.33
N ASN A 39 -51.38 4.64 -2.13
CA ASN A 39 -50.88 4.12 -0.85
C ASN A 39 -49.49 4.66 -0.57
N ALA A 40 -49.41 5.45 0.50
CA ALA A 40 -48.20 6.02 1.04
C ALA A 40 -47.34 4.92 1.70
N ALA A 41 -46.14 4.70 1.18
CA ALA A 41 -45.07 4.03 1.90
C ALA A 41 -43.83 4.93 1.85
N LEU A 42 -43.61 5.63 2.95
CA LEU A 42 -42.42 6.45 3.23
C LEU A 42 -41.16 5.58 3.16
N ALA A 43 -40.44 5.66 2.05
CA ALA A 43 -39.05 5.21 1.97
C ALA A 43 -38.14 6.34 2.47
N PRO A 44 -37.23 6.11 3.43
CA PRO A 44 -36.30 7.14 3.88
C PRO A 44 -35.31 7.46 2.75
N ALA A 45 -35.41 8.67 2.21
CA ALA A 45 -34.41 9.24 1.32
C ALA A 45 -33.05 9.23 2.03
N SER A 46 -32.07 8.52 1.45
CA SER A 46 -30.71 8.53 1.98
C SER A 46 -30.15 9.95 1.88
N ALA A 47 -29.89 10.56 3.03
CA ALA A 47 -29.20 11.84 3.12
C ALA A 47 -27.82 11.71 2.46
N ARG A 48 -27.67 12.33 1.28
CA ARG A 48 -26.36 12.55 0.66
C ARG A 48 -25.64 13.59 1.52
N THR A 49 -24.64 13.17 2.27
CA THR A 49 -23.71 14.07 2.95
C THR A 49 -22.94 14.85 1.87
N LEU A 50 -23.32 16.11 1.66
CA LEU A 50 -22.53 17.10 0.93
C LEU A 50 -21.27 17.39 1.74
N ILE A 51 -20.12 16.94 1.25
CA ILE A 51 -18.83 17.38 1.75
C ILE A 51 -18.50 18.68 1.02
N LEU A 52 -18.75 19.83 1.66
CA LEU A 52 -18.19 21.11 1.23
C LEU A 52 -16.67 21.09 1.51
N SER A 53 -15.88 20.81 0.49
CA SER A 53 -14.47 21.21 0.48
C SER A 53 -14.33 22.52 -0.27
N ALA A 54 -14.71 23.63 0.39
CA ALA A 54 -14.36 24.96 -0.06
C ALA A 54 -12.86 25.19 0.23
N ARG A 55 -12.01 25.01 -0.78
CA ARG A 55 -10.67 25.62 -0.77
C ARG A 55 -10.86 27.06 -1.24
N LEU A 56 -10.84 27.98 -0.30
CA LEU A 56 -10.67 29.41 -0.56
C LEU A 56 -9.29 29.60 -1.20
N LEU A 57 -9.26 30.00 -2.47
CA LEU A 57 -8.07 30.60 -3.06
C LEU A 57 -8.04 32.06 -2.59
N SER A 58 -6.99 32.41 -1.86
CA SER A 58 -6.70 33.79 -1.49
C SER A 58 -6.25 34.57 -2.72
N PRO A 59 -6.79 35.77 -3.01
CA PRO A 59 -6.24 36.64 -4.05
C PRO A 59 -5.02 37.39 -3.51
N THR A 60 -3.83 37.09 -4.01
CA THR A 60 -2.65 37.95 -3.82
C THR A 60 -2.72 39.11 -4.80
N LYS A 61 -2.95 40.30 -4.25
CA LYS A 61 -2.83 41.58 -4.96
C LYS A 61 -1.40 41.78 -5.44
N THR A 62 -1.31 42.19 -6.70
CA THR A 62 -0.16 42.86 -7.32
C THR A 62 0.20 44.13 -6.55
N ALA A 63 1.47 44.27 -6.18
CA ALA A 63 2.11 45.56 -5.96
C ALA A 63 3.58 45.43 -6.37
N ALA A 64 3.92 46.17 -7.42
CA ALA A 64 5.28 46.42 -7.87
C ALA A 64 6.04 47.21 -6.79
N ALA A 65 7.30 46.86 -6.57
CA ALA A 65 8.30 47.78 -6.03
C ALA A 65 9.70 47.29 -6.43
N ASP A 66 10.40 48.19 -7.12
CA ASP A 66 11.80 48.14 -7.49
C ASP A 66 12.73 47.78 -6.32
N SER A 67 13.77 47.00 -6.61
CA SER A 67 15.11 47.20 -6.01
C SER A 67 16.16 46.33 -6.71
N THR A 68 16.88 47.00 -7.60
CA THR A 68 18.35 47.01 -7.74
C THR A 68 19.12 45.82 -7.17
N SER A 69 19.64 45.00 -8.08
CA SER A 69 20.66 43.99 -7.83
C SER A 69 22.05 44.63 -7.69
N THR A 70 22.70 44.42 -6.54
CA THR A 70 24.16 44.61 -6.44
C THR A 70 24.78 43.61 -5.47
N GLY A 71 25.81 42.91 -5.96
CA GLY A 71 26.99 42.61 -5.15
C GLY A 71 26.97 41.30 -4.36
N GLY A 72 27.74 40.32 -4.84
CA GLY A 72 27.93 39.04 -4.17
C GLY A 72 28.91 39.05 -3.00
N LYS A 73 29.07 37.88 -2.36
CA LYS A 73 30.38 37.24 -2.12
C LYS A 73 30.22 35.88 -1.45
N ALA A 74 30.79 34.88 -2.11
CA ALA A 74 31.22 33.63 -1.51
C ALA A 74 32.54 33.84 -0.73
N LYS A 75 32.74 33.16 0.42
CA LYS A 75 34.05 32.60 0.81
C LYS A 75 34.02 31.63 2.00
N LYS A 76 34.66 30.47 1.77
CA LYS A 76 35.48 29.55 2.62
C LYS A 76 34.96 29.15 4.02
N THR A 77 34.75 27.87 4.30
CA THR A 77 35.73 26.77 4.56
C THR A 77 36.77 27.04 5.65
N THR A 78 36.63 26.34 6.76
CA THR A 78 37.76 25.82 7.56
C THR A 78 37.34 24.50 8.21
N ALA A 79 38.02 23.43 7.79
CA ALA A 79 38.11 22.16 8.50
C ALA A 79 39.18 22.28 9.60
N ALA A 80 38.95 21.66 10.75
CA ALA A 80 39.99 21.42 11.75
C ALA A 80 39.82 20.01 12.34
N THR A 81 40.97 19.36 12.44
CA THR A 81 41.21 17.92 12.56
C THR A 81 41.61 17.56 14.00
N THR A 82 41.56 16.25 14.32
CA THR A 82 42.24 15.53 15.43
C THR A 82 41.64 15.73 16.84
N LYS A 83 41.52 14.72 17.71
CA LYS A 83 42.54 13.74 18.10
C LYS A 83 41.90 12.52 18.81
N ASN A 84 42.32 11.32 18.41
CA ASN A 84 42.16 10.07 19.16
C ASN A 84 42.98 10.10 20.47
N LYS A 85 42.45 9.51 21.55
CA LYS A 85 43.30 8.95 22.61
C LYS A 85 42.66 7.68 23.18
N SER A 86 43.35 6.57 22.93
CA SER A 86 43.19 5.27 23.59
C SER A 86 43.69 5.34 25.03
N THR A 87 43.19 4.46 25.90
CA THR A 87 44.01 3.81 26.93
C THR A 87 43.32 2.56 27.46
N THR A 88 44.05 1.47 27.34
CA THR A 88 43.80 0.10 27.78
C THR A 88 44.43 -0.11 29.17
N THR A 89 43.78 -0.85 30.07
CA THR A 89 44.33 -1.71 31.17
C THR A 89 43.17 -2.02 32.16
N LYS A 90 43.00 -3.16 32.85
CA LYS A 90 43.77 -4.39 33.07
C LYS A 90 42.80 -5.49 33.62
N LYS A 91 43.04 -6.74 33.21
CA LYS A 91 42.68 -8.07 33.76
C LYS A 91 42.99 -8.15 35.30
N LYS A 92 42.45 -9.00 36.21
CA LYS A 92 42.04 -10.44 36.25
C LYS A 92 41.53 -10.77 37.72
N PRO A 93 41.42 -12.04 38.22
CA PRO A 93 40.20 -12.82 38.52
C PRO A 93 40.05 -13.32 39.99
N ALA A 94 39.00 -14.14 40.29
CA ALA A 94 38.93 -15.28 41.26
C ALA A 94 37.48 -15.40 41.82
N ALA A 95 36.90 -16.52 42.28
CA ALA A 95 37.17 -17.95 42.24
C ALA A 95 35.90 -18.73 42.72
N LYS A 96 35.80 -19.97 42.26
CA LYS A 96 35.08 -21.19 42.74
C LYS A 96 34.23 -21.14 44.04
N LYS A 97 33.08 -21.85 44.01
CA LYS A 97 32.80 -22.98 44.93
C LYS A 97 31.91 -24.06 44.28
N LYS A 98 32.37 -25.31 44.42
CA LYS A 98 31.69 -26.59 44.11
C LYS A 98 31.22 -27.23 45.44
N ALA A 99 30.11 -27.97 45.39
CA ALA A 99 29.80 -29.21 46.15
C ALA A 99 28.54 -29.81 45.46
N ALA A 100 28.50 -31.00 44.81
CA ALA A 100 28.77 -32.38 45.22
C ALA A 100 28.02 -32.76 46.52
N ALA A 101 27.26 -33.83 46.69
CA ALA A 101 26.80 -34.97 45.88
C ALA A 101 25.80 -35.75 46.76
N LYS A 102 24.90 -36.58 46.19
CA LYS A 102 24.75 -38.02 46.55
C LYS A 102 23.61 -38.71 45.79
N LYS A 103 23.98 -39.88 45.26
CA LYS A 103 23.21 -40.88 44.52
C LYS A 103 22.34 -41.70 45.48
N LYS A 104 21.22 -42.26 45.01
CA LYS A 104 20.88 -43.68 45.26
C LYS A 104 20.26 -44.32 44.00
N ARG A 105 20.90 -45.42 43.61
CA ARG A 105 20.54 -46.38 42.56
C ARG A 105 20.21 -47.68 43.31
N VAL A 106 19.05 -48.29 43.07
CA VAL A 106 18.77 -49.69 43.43
C VAL A 106 18.07 -50.37 42.26
N VAL A 107 18.38 -51.65 42.13
CA VAL A 107 18.36 -52.51 40.96
C VAL A 107 17.09 -53.38 40.90
N LYS A 108 16.62 -53.59 39.66
CA LYS A 108 15.82 -54.69 39.06
C LYS A 108 14.98 -55.63 39.96
N LYS A 109 13.71 -55.80 39.57
CA LYS A 109 13.06 -57.12 39.47
C LYS A 109 12.15 -57.19 38.23
N LYS A 110 12.29 -58.25 37.44
CA LYS A 110 11.49 -58.62 36.25
C LYS A 110 10.13 -59.21 36.66
N VAL A 111 9.28 -59.46 35.65
CA VAL A 111 7.97 -60.18 35.62
C VAL A 111 6.78 -59.20 35.66
N ALA A 112 5.79 -59.15 34.76
CA ALA A 112 5.32 -60.04 33.68
C ALA A 112 4.79 -59.22 32.47
N LYS A 113 4.81 -59.84 31.28
CA LYS A 113 4.14 -59.39 30.05
C LYS A 113 2.62 -59.24 30.28
N LYS A 114 2.05 -58.08 29.92
CA LYS A 114 0.62 -57.92 29.60
C LYS A 114 0.49 -57.35 28.17
N PRO A 115 -0.58 -57.71 27.43
CA PRO A 115 -0.60 -57.76 25.98
C PRO A 115 -0.64 -56.37 25.32
N LYS A 116 -0.09 -56.32 24.10
CA LYS A 116 -0.08 -55.18 23.18
C LYS A 116 -1.46 -54.49 23.12
N LYS A 117 -1.54 -53.24 23.62
CA LYS A 117 -2.62 -52.32 23.23
C LYS A 117 -2.49 -52.07 21.71
N LYS A 118 -3.55 -52.40 20.99
CA LYS A 118 -3.78 -52.04 19.58
C LYS A 118 -3.43 -50.56 19.35
N PRO A 119 -2.87 -50.16 18.19
CA PRO A 119 -2.59 -48.76 17.92
C PRO A 119 -3.89 -47.98 18.04
N ALA A 120 -3.90 -47.00 18.95
CA ALA A 120 -5.02 -46.08 19.09
C ALA A 120 -5.31 -45.47 17.71
N ALA A 121 -6.53 -45.72 17.23
CA ALA A 121 -7.03 -45.14 16.00
C ALA A 121 -6.72 -43.65 16.01
N LYS A 122 -5.97 -43.20 14.99
CA LYS A 122 -5.65 -41.79 14.77
C LYS A 122 -6.98 -41.04 14.78
N LYS A 123 -7.21 -40.22 15.81
CA LYS A 123 -8.37 -39.33 15.89
C LYS A 123 -8.50 -38.62 14.54
N PRO A 124 -9.65 -38.68 13.85
CA PRO A 124 -9.80 -37.98 12.59
C PRO A 124 -9.55 -36.50 12.84
N LYS A 125 -8.61 -35.92 12.07
CA LYS A 125 -8.31 -34.48 12.14
C LYS A 125 -9.63 -33.74 11.94
N LYS A 126 -10.14 -33.09 12.99
CA LYS A 126 -11.36 -32.28 12.97
C LYS A 126 -11.22 -31.32 11.78
N LYS A 127 -12.05 -31.49 10.74
CA LYS A 127 -12.00 -30.64 9.55
C LYS A 127 -12.31 -29.22 10.03
N LEU A 128 -11.31 -28.34 9.99
CA LEU A 128 -11.44 -26.95 10.40
C LEU A 128 -12.70 -26.37 9.74
N THR A 129 -13.61 -25.79 10.53
CA THR A 129 -14.86 -25.22 10.02
C THR A 129 -14.53 -24.12 9.01
N PRO A 130 -15.40 -23.83 8.03
CA PRO A 130 -15.12 -22.80 7.03
C PRO A 130 -14.75 -21.45 7.68
N GLU A 131 -15.41 -21.09 8.77
CA GLU A 131 -15.14 -19.87 9.53
C GLU A 131 -13.78 -19.85 10.23
N GLU A 132 -13.37 -20.97 10.83
CA GLU A 132 -12.05 -21.09 11.46
C GLU A 132 -10.94 -20.97 10.42
N LYS A 133 -11.15 -21.51 9.22
CA LYS A 133 -10.22 -21.33 8.10
C LYS A 133 -10.11 -19.85 7.76
N GLU A 134 -11.21 -19.12 7.62
CA GLU A 134 -11.15 -17.69 7.30
C GLU A 134 -10.46 -16.85 8.39
N LYS A 135 -10.72 -17.14 9.66
CA LYS A 135 -10.03 -16.49 10.79
C LYS A 135 -8.53 -16.79 10.76
N ALA A 136 -8.11 -18.02 10.45
CA ALA A 136 -6.70 -18.38 10.28
C ALA A 136 -6.06 -17.61 9.10
N LYS A 137 -6.74 -17.54 7.96
CA LYS A 137 -6.31 -16.76 6.78
C LYS A 137 -6.14 -15.29 7.11
N LEU A 138 -7.08 -14.70 7.86
CA LEU A 138 -6.98 -13.30 8.30
C LEU A 138 -5.79 -13.07 9.24
N LYS A 139 -5.52 -13.99 10.16
CA LYS A 139 -4.34 -13.93 11.04
C LYS A 139 -3.04 -14.00 10.23
N GLU A 140 -2.96 -14.89 9.25
CA GLU A 140 -1.80 -14.99 8.34
C GLU A 140 -1.62 -13.71 7.52
N LEU A 141 -2.69 -13.19 6.90
CA LEU A 141 -2.63 -11.94 6.15
C LEU A 141 -2.20 -10.75 7.03
N LYS A 142 -2.67 -10.68 8.28
CA LYS A 142 -2.23 -9.65 9.24
C LYS A 142 -0.75 -9.77 9.61
N LYS A 143 -0.24 -11.00 9.79
CA LYS A 143 1.20 -11.26 10.03
C LYS A 143 2.04 -10.83 8.83
N LEU A 144 1.60 -11.19 7.62
CA LEU A 144 2.26 -10.84 6.37
C LEU A 144 2.21 -9.36 6.04
N ALA A 145 1.21 -8.63 6.50
CA ALA A 145 0.98 -7.24 6.10
C ALA A 145 1.86 -6.21 6.83
N LEU A 146 2.75 -6.63 7.75
CA LEU A 146 3.60 -5.73 8.56
C LEU A 146 2.81 -4.51 9.06
N LEU A 147 1.69 -4.73 9.74
CA LEU A 147 0.76 -3.65 10.11
C LEU A 147 1.32 -2.72 11.19
N LYS A 148 2.26 -3.20 12.02
CA LYS A 148 2.93 -2.39 13.04
C LYS A 148 4.20 -1.76 12.43
N GLY A 149 4.12 -0.47 12.15
CA GLY A 149 5.26 0.34 11.70
C GLY A 149 6.09 0.89 12.87
N PRO A 150 7.13 1.69 12.58
CA PRO A 150 7.88 2.39 13.61
C PRO A 150 6.99 3.43 14.31
N ALA A 151 7.32 3.76 15.56
CA ALA A 151 6.67 4.87 16.26
C ALA A 151 7.14 6.18 15.61
N LEU A 152 6.19 6.98 15.14
CA LEU A 152 6.45 8.27 14.50
C LEU A 152 6.14 9.42 15.46
N LEU A 153 6.89 10.50 15.30
CA LEU A 153 6.73 11.76 16.01
C LEU A 153 5.58 12.60 15.39
N PRO A 154 5.01 13.56 16.12
CA PRO A 154 3.97 14.44 15.59
C PRO A 154 4.49 15.36 14.48
N GLU A 155 3.87 15.32 13.30
CA GLU A 155 4.28 16.06 12.08
C GLU A 155 3.59 17.41 11.88
N SER A 156 2.61 17.75 12.71
CA SER A 156 1.89 19.03 12.63
C SER A 156 2.19 19.86 13.87
N ALA A 157 2.33 21.18 13.72
CA ALA A 157 2.49 22.11 14.84
C ALA A 157 1.40 21.92 15.92
N TRP A 158 0.16 21.71 15.48
CA TRP A 158 -0.96 21.38 16.37
C TRP A 158 -0.77 20.04 17.11
N LEU A 159 -0.29 19.00 16.41
CA LEU A 159 -0.02 17.70 17.04
C LEU A 159 1.14 17.77 18.03
N VAL A 160 2.18 18.54 17.73
CA VAL A 160 3.29 18.78 18.66
C VAL A 160 2.76 19.44 19.93
N HIS A 161 1.99 20.52 19.80
CA HIS A 161 1.39 21.23 20.93
C HIS A 161 0.43 20.35 21.73
N SER A 162 -0.57 19.75 21.07
CA SER A 162 -1.57 18.92 21.76
C SER A 162 -0.95 17.71 22.45
N THR A 163 0.08 17.07 21.89
CA THR A 163 0.78 15.98 22.58
C THR A 163 1.60 16.45 23.78
N GLN A 164 2.02 17.72 23.84
CA GLN A 164 2.64 18.32 25.03
C GLN A 164 1.59 18.67 26.08
N SER A 165 0.50 19.34 25.70
CA SER A 165 -0.56 19.76 26.63
C SER A 165 -1.37 18.60 27.22
N VAL A 166 -1.61 17.53 26.45
CA VAL A 166 -2.40 16.36 26.92
C VAL A 166 -1.61 15.50 27.92
N LYS A 167 -0.27 15.51 27.83
CA LYS A 167 0.61 14.77 28.77
C LYS A 167 0.60 15.36 30.17
N THR A 168 0.38 16.66 30.32
CA THR A 168 0.51 17.39 31.59
C THR A 168 -0.82 17.62 32.32
N GLY A 169 -1.96 17.48 31.64
CA GLY A 169 -3.28 17.67 32.27
C GLY A 169 -3.75 16.47 33.10
N GLU A 170 -4.73 16.69 33.97
CA GLU A 170 -5.55 15.65 34.62
C GLU A 170 -6.96 15.58 34.00
N GLY A 171 -7.73 14.52 34.24
CA GLY A 171 -9.08 14.34 33.67
C GLY A 171 -9.17 13.64 32.29
N PRO A 172 -10.34 13.59 31.64
CA PRO A 172 -10.54 12.83 30.40
C PRO A 172 -9.84 13.48 29.19
N VAL A 173 -9.26 12.65 28.32
CA VAL A 173 -8.47 13.08 27.14
C VAL A 173 -9.24 14.05 26.23
N THR A 174 -10.55 13.83 26.06
CA THR A 174 -11.41 14.66 25.22
C THR A 174 -11.50 16.11 25.70
N ALA A 175 -11.58 16.33 27.02
CA ALA A 175 -11.60 17.67 27.60
C ALA A 175 -10.24 18.37 27.43
N ARG A 176 -9.14 17.63 27.66
CA ARG A 176 -7.77 18.17 27.49
C ARG A 176 -7.49 18.61 26.05
N ILE A 177 -8.00 17.89 25.05
CA ILE A 177 -7.84 18.28 23.64
C ILE A 177 -8.57 19.60 23.34
N LYS A 178 -9.75 19.84 23.92
CA LYS A 178 -10.48 21.11 23.75
C LYS A 178 -9.69 22.28 24.35
N VAL A 179 -9.19 22.13 25.58
CA VAL A 179 -8.34 23.13 26.24
C VAL A 179 -7.04 23.37 25.46
N ALA A 180 -6.43 22.30 24.93
CA ALA A 180 -5.25 22.41 24.07
C ALA A 180 -5.57 23.21 22.78
N ALA A 181 -6.77 23.05 22.21
CA ALA A 181 -7.16 23.73 20.97
C ALA A 181 -7.36 25.22 21.20
N GLU A 182 -8.01 25.58 22.31
CA GLU A 182 -8.19 26.97 22.72
C GLU A 182 -6.85 27.66 23.02
N SER A 183 -5.95 26.97 23.73
CA SER A 183 -4.59 27.50 23.98
C SER A 183 -3.79 27.64 22.69
N PHE A 184 -3.84 26.67 21.76
CA PHE A 184 -3.16 26.77 20.47
C PHE A 184 -3.67 27.93 19.60
N ALA A 185 -4.98 28.21 19.63
CA ALA A 185 -5.54 29.36 18.93
C ALA A 185 -4.96 30.68 19.46
N LYS A 186 -4.80 30.78 20.78
CA LYS A 186 -4.25 31.94 21.50
C LYS A 186 -2.72 32.07 21.45
N LEU A 187 -1.99 31.09 20.94
CA LEU A 187 -0.53 31.18 20.81
C LEU A 187 -0.11 32.31 19.87
N SER A 188 1.01 32.94 20.23
CA SER A 188 1.68 33.95 19.40
C SER A 188 2.18 33.34 18.09
N GLU A 189 2.41 34.18 17.07
CA GLU A 189 2.93 33.72 15.78
C GLU A 189 4.33 33.12 15.92
N ALA A 190 5.19 33.71 16.75
CA ALA A 190 6.52 33.18 17.05
C ALA A 190 6.49 31.77 17.65
N GLU A 191 5.54 31.49 18.56
CA GLU A 191 5.36 30.14 19.12
C GLU A 191 4.83 29.15 18.09
N LYS A 192 3.90 29.60 17.22
CA LYS A 192 3.41 28.79 16.10
C LYS A 192 4.53 28.45 15.13
N GLU A 193 5.43 29.39 14.82
CA GLU A 193 6.63 29.16 14.01
C GLU A 193 7.61 28.20 14.67
N ARG A 194 7.87 28.36 15.97
CA ARG A 194 8.66 27.40 16.74
C ARG A 194 8.08 25.99 16.62
N LEU A 195 6.77 25.83 16.80
CA LEU A 195 6.10 24.54 16.68
C LEU A 195 6.14 23.98 15.25
N LYS A 196 6.04 24.84 14.22
CA LYS A 196 6.25 24.44 12.81
C LYS A 196 7.67 23.92 12.59
N SER A 197 8.69 24.61 13.11
CA SER A 197 10.09 24.17 12.98
C SER A 197 10.34 22.80 13.64
N ILE A 198 9.68 22.54 14.79
CA ILE A 198 9.73 21.23 15.45
C ILE A 198 9.02 20.18 14.60
N ALA A 199 7.85 20.52 14.05
CA ALA A 199 7.08 19.64 13.20
C ALA A 199 7.84 19.24 11.92
N GLU A 200 8.57 20.17 11.30
CA GLU A 200 9.44 19.92 10.14
C GLU A 200 10.61 19.00 10.49
N LYS A 201 11.29 19.23 11.63
CA LYS A 201 12.33 18.33 12.16
C LYS A 201 11.77 16.94 12.43
N ASN A 202 10.57 16.84 13.00
CA ASN A 202 9.90 15.56 13.22
C ASN A 202 9.57 14.88 11.89
N HIS A 203 9.14 15.63 10.87
CA HIS A 203 8.84 15.10 9.55
C HIS A 203 10.09 14.47 8.90
N THR A 204 11.25 15.14 8.96
CA THR A 204 12.50 14.57 8.43
C THR A 204 12.92 13.33 9.20
N ILE A 205 12.88 13.36 10.53
CA ILE A 205 13.17 12.19 11.38
C ILE A 205 12.23 11.03 11.09
N ASN A 206 10.93 11.29 10.93
CA ASN A 206 9.93 10.27 10.62
C ASN A 206 10.17 9.63 9.26
N LYS A 207 10.52 10.44 8.25
CA LYS A 207 10.87 9.95 6.92
C LYS A 207 12.07 9.00 7.00
N GLU A 208 13.16 9.42 7.63
CA GLU A 208 14.33 8.57 7.82
C GLU A 208 14.02 7.30 8.63
N THR A 209 13.23 7.43 9.68
CA THR A 209 12.84 6.30 10.54
C THR A 209 12.02 5.29 9.73
N ARG A 210 11.09 5.76 8.89
CA ARG A 210 10.31 4.92 7.99
C ARG A 210 11.21 4.25 6.96
N ASP A 211 12.14 4.98 6.36
CA ASP A 211 13.06 4.44 5.35
C ASP A 211 13.99 3.38 5.95
N LYS A 212 14.58 3.65 7.12
CA LYS A 212 15.37 2.67 7.90
C LYS A 212 14.55 1.42 8.21
N TRP A 213 13.30 1.59 8.63
CA TRP A 213 12.41 0.46 8.93
C TRP A 213 12.04 -0.35 7.68
N VAL A 214 11.76 0.29 6.53
CA VAL A 214 11.51 -0.42 5.27
C VAL A 214 12.76 -1.18 4.81
N ASN A 215 13.93 -0.54 4.90
CA ASN A 215 15.21 -1.12 4.48
C ASN A 215 15.67 -2.30 5.35
N ALA A 216 15.21 -2.37 6.60
CA ALA A 216 15.45 -3.51 7.49
C ALA A 216 14.81 -4.82 6.99
N TYR A 217 13.80 -4.73 6.11
CA TYR A 217 13.18 -5.90 5.50
C TYR A 217 13.70 -6.13 4.07
N PRO A 218 13.75 -7.39 3.63
CA PRO A 218 14.00 -7.71 2.22
C PRO A 218 12.90 -7.14 1.30
N PRO A 219 13.23 -6.72 0.08
CA PRO A 219 12.25 -6.11 -0.84
C PRO A 219 11.09 -7.06 -1.19
N GLU A 220 11.34 -8.37 -1.26
CA GLU A 220 10.30 -9.38 -1.47
C GLU A 220 9.32 -9.50 -0.28
N ALA A 221 9.78 -9.28 0.95
CA ALA A 221 8.91 -9.27 2.13
C ALA A 221 7.97 -8.05 2.09
N ILE A 222 8.50 -6.89 1.71
CA ILE A 222 7.70 -5.66 1.52
C ILE A 222 6.67 -5.84 0.40
N TYR A 223 7.03 -6.54 -0.69
CA TYR A 223 6.13 -6.81 -1.81
C TYR A 223 4.94 -7.65 -1.35
N MET A 224 5.22 -8.72 -0.60
CA MET A 224 4.19 -9.57 -0.01
C MET A 224 3.31 -8.82 0.99
N ALA A 225 3.90 -7.93 1.80
CA ALA A 225 3.17 -7.11 2.75
C ALA A 225 2.17 -6.18 2.08
N ASN A 226 2.58 -5.53 0.99
CA ASN A 226 1.70 -4.68 0.19
C ASN A 226 0.54 -5.47 -0.44
N LEU A 227 0.83 -6.68 -0.93
CA LEU A 227 -0.21 -7.55 -1.49
C LEU A 227 -1.18 -8.04 -0.40
N ALA A 228 -0.69 -8.34 0.80
CA ALA A 228 -1.51 -8.68 1.96
C ALA A 228 -2.38 -7.49 2.41
N ARG A 229 -1.83 -6.27 2.47
CA ARG A 229 -2.58 -5.04 2.78
C ARG A 229 -3.74 -4.80 1.81
N ARG A 230 -3.51 -4.94 0.50
CA ARG A 230 -4.57 -4.82 -0.52
C ARG A 230 -5.66 -5.89 -0.37
N ARG A 231 -5.30 -7.10 0.05
CA ARG A 231 -6.27 -8.18 0.31
C ARG A 231 -7.09 -7.90 1.57
N LEU A 232 -6.44 -7.47 2.65
CA LEU A 232 -7.11 -7.07 3.88
C LEU A 232 -8.09 -5.93 3.62
N ALA A 233 -7.67 -4.90 2.87
CA ALA A 233 -8.54 -3.79 2.52
C ALA A 233 -9.81 -4.23 1.77
N ARG A 234 -9.67 -5.11 0.77
CA ARG A 234 -10.82 -5.70 0.05
C ARG A 234 -11.72 -6.53 0.97
N LYS A 235 -11.15 -7.33 1.87
CA LYS A 235 -11.94 -8.13 2.82
C LYS A 235 -12.71 -7.29 3.84
N PHE A 236 -12.18 -6.13 4.21
CA PHE A 236 -12.80 -5.20 5.16
C PHE A 236 -13.48 -4.01 4.48
N ASN A 237 -13.69 -4.05 3.16
CA ASN A 237 -14.28 -2.95 2.36
C ASN A 237 -13.67 -1.56 2.66
N LYS A 238 -12.35 -1.50 2.90
CA LYS A 238 -11.65 -0.24 3.15
C LYS A 238 -11.39 0.48 1.83
N SER A 239 -11.83 1.72 1.74
CA SER A 239 -11.64 2.56 0.55
C SER A 239 -10.17 2.94 0.31
N ARG A 240 -9.40 3.17 1.38
CA ARG A 240 -7.98 3.56 1.30
C ARG A 240 -7.06 2.45 1.81
N VAL A 241 -5.94 2.26 1.10
CA VAL A 241 -4.90 1.28 1.44
C VAL A 241 -3.57 1.99 1.56
N PHE A 242 -3.00 1.99 2.76
CA PHE A 242 -1.65 2.51 3.00
C PHE A 242 -0.62 1.45 2.62
N LEU A 243 0.11 1.67 1.54
CA LEU A 243 1.19 0.78 1.09
C LEU A 243 2.53 1.24 1.67
N LEU A 244 3.47 0.31 1.77
CA LEU A 244 4.87 0.64 2.00
C LEU A 244 5.51 0.98 0.68
N HIS A 245 6.26 2.06 0.67
CA HIS A 245 7.06 2.47 -0.48
C HIS A 245 8.48 1.98 -0.24
N ASP A 246 9.04 1.32 -1.25
CA ASP A 246 10.41 0.81 -1.26
C ASP A 246 10.93 1.04 -2.69
N ASP A 247 11.97 1.85 -2.82
CA ASP A 247 12.54 2.21 -4.13
C ASP A 247 13.29 1.05 -4.79
N ARG A 248 13.60 -0.02 -4.05
CA ARG A 248 14.20 -1.25 -4.58
C ARG A 248 13.19 -2.12 -5.33
N GLN A 249 11.90 -1.83 -5.20
CA GLN A 249 10.85 -2.55 -5.92
C GLN A 249 10.70 -2.02 -7.35
N PRO A 250 10.35 -2.88 -8.32
CA PRO A 250 10.19 -2.47 -9.70
C PRO A 250 9.01 -1.52 -9.77
N ARG A 251 9.16 -0.46 -10.56
CA ARG A 251 8.07 0.47 -10.83
C ARG A 251 7.20 -0.10 -11.94
N ARG A 252 5.99 0.45 -12.07
CA ARG A 252 5.15 0.09 -13.22
C ARG A 252 5.79 0.61 -14.50
N ALA A 253 5.61 -0.12 -15.59
CA ALA A 253 6.03 0.30 -16.91
C ALA A 253 5.39 1.63 -17.28
N VAL A 254 6.17 2.49 -17.94
CA VAL A 254 5.72 3.82 -18.35
C VAL A 254 5.06 3.71 -19.73
N PRO A 255 3.80 4.18 -19.92
CA PRO A 255 3.17 4.17 -21.24
C PRO A 255 3.84 5.19 -22.17
N ALA A 256 3.79 4.95 -23.49
CA ALA A 256 4.40 5.80 -24.52
C ALA A 256 4.08 7.29 -24.35
N TYR A 257 2.81 7.64 -24.11
CA TYR A 257 2.41 9.02 -23.87
C TYR A 257 3.10 9.64 -22.64
N ALA A 258 3.27 8.90 -21.55
CA ALA A 258 3.97 9.41 -20.37
C ALA A 258 5.48 9.56 -20.60
N MET A 259 6.07 8.78 -21.51
CA MET A 259 7.45 8.98 -21.97
C MET A 259 7.59 10.27 -22.76
N PHE A 260 6.64 10.54 -23.68
CA PHE A 260 6.56 11.81 -24.40
C PHE A 260 6.38 13.01 -23.45
N ILE A 261 5.47 12.92 -22.49
CA ILE A 261 5.31 13.97 -21.46
C ILE A 261 6.62 14.16 -20.70
N LYS A 262 7.33 13.09 -20.34
CA LYS A 262 8.62 13.17 -19.67
C LYS A 262 9.69 13.87 -20.52
N SER A 263 9.73 13.66 -21.84
CA SER A 263 10.68 14.36 -22.72
C SER A 263 10.34 15.84 -22.90
N ARG A 264 9.06 16.20 -22.90
CA ARG A 264 8.59 17.59 -23.03
C ARG A 264 8.58 18.36 -21.71
N TYR A 265 8.52 17.67 -20.57
CA TYR A 265 8.38 18.31 -19.27
C TYR A 265 9.56 19.24 -18.91
N ALA A 266 10.77 18.95 -19.40
CA ALA A 266 11.92 19.84 -19.21
C ALA A 266 11.72 21.18 -19.93
N GLN A 267 11.17 21.17 -21.14
CA GLN A 267 10.91 22.37 -21.94
C GLN A 267 9.80 23.22 -21.30
N VAL A 268 8.75 22.56 -20.81
CA VAL A 268 7.62 23.21 -20.13
C VAL A 268 7.99 23.80 -18.76
N LYS A 269 9.03 23.30 -18.10
CA LYS A 269 9.47 23.84 -16.80
C LYS A 269 10.09 25.23 -16.94
N ASP A 270 10.69 25.50 -18.10
CA ASP A 270 11.32 26.79 -18.40
C ASP A 270 10.28 27.82 -18.88
N ASP A 271 9.14 27.33 -19.42
CA ASP A 271 7.97 28.16 -19.71
C ASP A 271 7.16 28.44 -18.42
N SER A 272 6.77 29.70 -18.21
CA SER A 272 5.98 30.13 -17.05
C SER A 272 4.56 29.53 -16.97
N ALA A 273 4.16 28.76 -18.00
CA ALA A 273 2.91 28.00 -18.07
C ALA A 273 2.99 26.71 -17.24
N THR A 274 3.34 26.80 -15.97
CA THR A 274 3.40 25.61 -15.11
C THR A 274 1.99 25.28 -14.58
N GLY A 275 1.35 24.23 -15.11
CA GLY A 275 0.01 23.85 -14.65
C GLY A 275 -0.78 22.93 -15.57
N PRO A 276 -2.12 22.84 -15.37
CA PRO A 276 -3.03 22.06 -16.20
C PRO A 276 -2.97 22.42 -17.70
N ASP A 277 -2.71 23.68 -18.03
CA ASP A 277 -2.72 24.18 -19.41
C ASP A 277 -1.53 23.63 -20.22
N ALA A 278 -0.36 23.50 -19.59
CA ALA A 278 0.81 22.83 -20.17
C ALA A 278 0.55 21.35 -20.49
N PHE A 279 -0.17 20.63 -19.61
CA PHE A 279 -0.54 19.24 -19.91
C PHE A 279 -1.58 19.15 -21.03
N ARG A 280 -2.39 20.19 -21.21
CA ARG A 280 -3.38 20.28 -22.29
C ARG A 280 -2.68 20.50 -23.63
N SER A 281 -1.74 21.44 -23.71
CA SER A 281 -0.95 21.68 -24.92
C SER A 281 -0.11 20.46 -25.31
N MET A 282 0.55 19.80 -24.35
CA MET A 282 1.26 18.54 -24.62
C MET A 282 0.31 17.43 -25.11
N SER A 283 -0.92 17.37 -24.59
CA SER A 283 -1.90 16.40 -25.08
C SER A 283 -2.33 16.68 -26.52
N GLU A 284 -2.42 17.95 -26.92
CA GLU A 284 -2.74 18.35 -28.29
C GLU A 284 -1.56 18.07 -29.22
N GLU A 285 -0.34 18.40 -28.81
CA GLU A 285 0.89 18.05 -29.53
C GLU A 285 0.97 16.55 -29.79
N TRP A 286 0.77 15.72 -28.75
CA TRP A 286 0.75 14.27 -28.91
C TRP A 286 -0.30 13.79 -29.92
N LYS A 287 -1.49 14.41 -29.97
CA LYS A 287 -2.52 14.04 -30.95
C LYS A 287 -2.06 14.40 -32.36
N SER A 288 -1.45 15.57 -32.53
CA SER A 288 -0.94 16.09 -33.81
C SER A 288 0.32 15.40 -34.33
N LEU A 289 1.09 14.70 -33.47
CA LEU A 289 2.26 13.93 -33.90
C LEU A 289 1.89 12.83 -34.91
N SER A 290 2.78 12.61 -35.88
CA SER A 290 2.66 11.51 -36.84
C SER A 290 2.81 10.15 -36.17
N ASP A 291 2.34 9.09 -36.83
CA ASP A 291 2.51 7.72 -36.29
C ASP A 291 3.97 7.29 -36.24
N SER A 292 4.83 7.79 -37.15
CA SER A 292 6.27 7.55 -37.13
C SER A 292 6.93 8.18 -35.91
N ASP A 293 6.56 9.42 -35.56
CA ASP A 293 7.14 10.09 -34.39
C ASP A 293 6.70 9.40 -33.09
N LYS A 294 5.42 9.00 -33.03
CA LYS A 294 4.87 8.20 -31.92
C LYS A 294 5.53 6.83 -31.81
N GLN A 295 6.02 6.26 -32.91
CA GLN A 295 6.59 4.91 -32.92
C GLN A 295 7.81 4.80 -32.01
N SER A 296 8.68 5.82 -32.00
CA SER A 296 9.83 5.87 -31.09
C SER A 296 9.43 5.67 -29.62
N PHE A 297 8.43 6.42 -29.14
CA PHE A 297 7.90 6.31 -27.78
C PHE A 297 7.16 4.99 -27.53
N LYS A 298 6.49 4.43 -28.54
CA LYS A 298 5.85 3.11 -28.45
C LYS A 298 6.91 2.03 -28.24
N ASP A 299 7.96 2.03 -29.04
CA ASP A 299 9.05 1.04 -28.96
C ASP A 299 9.78 1.13 -27.61
N GLU A 300 10.06 2.35 -27.13
CA GLU A 300 10.61 2.56 -25.79
C GLU A 300 9.68 2.03 -24.68
N SER A 301 8.37 2.26 -24.81
CA SER A 301 7.40 1.79 -23.83
C SER A 301 7.30 0.27 -23.77
N VAL A 302 7.44 -0.41 -24.92
CA VAL A 302 7.48 -1.88 -24.99
C VAL A 302 8.75 -2.41 -24.32
N LYS A 303 9.92 -1.81 -24.61
CA LYS A 303 11.20 -2.18 -23.98
C LYS A 303 11.15 -2.00 -22.45
N ASP A 304 10.59 -0.89 -21.97
CA ASP A 304 10.43 -0.69 -20.52
C ASP A 304 9.44 -1.69 -19.92
N LEU A 305 8.33 -1.98 -20.62
CA LEU A 305 7.37 -2.99 -20.18
C LEU A 305 8.03 -4.36 -20.00
N GLU A 306 8.80 -4.85 -20.97
CA GLU A 306 9.51 -6.12 -20.89
C GLU A 306 10.50 -6.13 -19.72
N LYS A 307 11.29 -5.05 -19.58
CA LYS A 307 12.23 -4.89 -18.47
C LYS A 307 11.53 -4.94 -17.12
N GLN A 308 10.46 -4.17 -16.93
CA GLN A 308 9.71 -4.15 -15.66
C GLN A 308 9.04 -5.50 -15.40
N GLN A 309 8.49 -6.16 -16.42
CA GLN A 309 7.92 -7.51 -16.28
C GLN A 309 8.95 -8.52 -15.80
N ALA A 310 10.14 -8.54 -16.38
CA ALA A 310 11.23 -9.41 -15.95
C ALA A 310 11.64 -9.12 -14.49
N GLN A 311 11.72 -7.85 -14.09
CA GLN A 311 11.99 -7.47 -12.71
C GLN A 311 10.88 -7.91 -11.73
N PHE A 312 9.61 -7.76 -12.11
CA PHE A 312 8.48 -8.24 -11.32
C PHE A 312 8.46 -9.76 -11.20
N GLN A 313 8.78 -10.50 -12.26
CA GLN A 313 8.89 -11.96 -12.23
C GLN A 313 9.96 -12.40 -11.22
N LYS A 314 11.17 -11.82 -11.30
CA LYS A 314 12.25 -12.08 -10.35
C LYS A 314 11.83 -11.85 -8.89
N ILE A 315 11.14 -10.74 -8.61
CA ILE A 315 10.67 -10.46 -7.24
C ILE A 315 9.53 -11.37 -6.81
N ARG A 316 8.65 -11.78 -7.72
CA ARG A 316 7.61 -12.78 -7.42
C ARG A 316 8.22 -14.13 -7.06
N GLU A 317 9.26 -14.56 -7.76
CA GLU A 317 9.97 -15.81 -7.45
C GLU A 317 10.69 -15.74 -6.10
N LYS A 318 11.45 -14.67 -5.85
CA LYS A 318 12.07 -14.41 -4.54
C LYS A 318 11.02 -14.37 -3.43
N ALA A 319 9.87 -13.75 -3.68
CA ALA A 319 8.77 -13.70 -2.72
C ALA A 319 8.18 -15.08 -2.44
N LYS A 320 8.01 -15.94 -3.44
CA LYS A 320 7.60 -17.34 -3.24
C LYS A 320 8.63 -18.08 -2.37
N ALA A 321 9.91 -17.96 -2.67
CA ALA A 321 10.98 -18.57 -1.88
C ALA A 321 10.99 -18.07 -0.43
N TYR A 322 10.81 -16.76 -0.23
CA TYR A 322 10.71 -16.14 1.09
C TYR A 322 9.54 -16.70 1.92
N LEU A 323 8.36 -16.89 1.30
CA LEU A 323 7.21 -17.48 1.99
C LEU A 323 7.48 -18.91 2.42
N VAL A 324 8.10 -19.72 1.55
CA VAL A 324 8.46 -21.10 1.87
C VAL A 324 9.45 -21.14 3.03
N ALA A 325 10.50 -20.32 2.99
CA ALA A 325 11.52 -20.24 4.05
C ALA A 325 10.91 -19.87 5.42
N HIS A 326 9.94 -18.95 5.43
CA HIS A 326 9.29 -18.48 6.66
C HIS A 326 8.03 -19.29 7.04
N LYS A 327 7.78 -20.44 6.39
CA LYS A 327 6.62 -21.31 6.63
C LYS A 327 5.28 -20.58 6.55
N LEU A 328 5.20 -19.57 5.69
CA LEU A 328 3.99 -18.79 5.43
C LEU A 328 3.28 -19.36 4.20
N SER A 329 1.95 -19.54 4.27
CA SER A 329 1.18 -20.22 3.22
C SER A 329 1.12 -19.40 1.92
N PRO A 330 1.69 -19.88 0.79
CA PRO A 330 1.61 -19.19 -0.50
C PRO A 330 0.21 -19.19 -1.11
N SER A 331 -0.60 -20.22 -0.77
CA SER A 331 -1.97 -20.41 -1.27
C SER A 331 -2.90 -19.21 -1.01
N GLN A 332 -2.59 -18.43 0.02
CA GLN A 332 -3.36 -17.27 0.44
C GLN A 332 -3.09 -16.04 -0.40
N ILE A 333 -2.00 -16.01 -1.16
CA ILE A 333 -1.58 -14.88 -1.96
C ILE A 333 -1.37 -15.31 -3.40
N ARG A 334 -2.46 -15.39 -4.18
CA ARG A 334 -2.41 -15.43 -5.65
C ARG A 334 -1.52 -14.30 -6.19
N LEU A 335 -0.32 -14.67 -6.62
CA LEU A 335 0.61 -13.87 -7.39
C LEU A 335 0.15 -14.01 -8.85
N ARG A 336 -0.73 -13.11 -9.31
CA ARG A 336 -1.04 -12.99 -10.75
C ARG A 336 -0.02 -12.06 -11.37
#